data_AF-A0AAY5KIR7-F1
#
_entry.id   AF-A0AAY5KIR7-F1
#
_cell.length_a   1.000
_cell.length_b   1.000
_cell.length_c   1.000
_cell.angle_alpha   90.00
_cell.angle_beta   90.00
_cell.angle_gamma   90.00
#
_symmetry.space_group_name_H-M   'P 1'
#
loop_
_entity.id
_entity.type
_entity.pdbx_description
1 polymer ?
#
loop_
_entity_poly.entity_id
_entity_poly.type
_entity_poly.pdbx_seq_one_letter_code
_entity_poly.pdbx_strand_id
1 'polypeptide(L)'
;NISGNIATGPVEQQLLYCQVGIGYHLQILSNGTIGGVHEPNEKSPLRGGVVGIRGIKSGLYLCMSREGVAHGAFSSDCLFKESLEENFYTTFSSLSHPGIYLALSHKGEAKRGTSVGRHQTCTHFLPRRAP
;
A
#
# COMPACT_ATOMS: atom_id res chain seq x y z
N ASN A 1 17.97 -8.89 -26.15
CA ASN A 1 17.94 -7.55 -25.53
C ASN A 1 16.91 -7.49 -24.42
N ILE A 2 17.24 -8.02 -23.24
CA ILE A 2 16.46 -7.81 -22.02
C ILE A 2 17.48 -7.56 -20.91
N SER A 3 17.86 -6.30 -20.72
CA SER A 3 18.57 -5.85 -19.52
C SER A 3 17.71 -4.75 -18.91
N GLY A 4 16.59 -5.16 -18.31
CA GLY A 4 15.87 -4.32 -17.38
C GLY A 4 16.50 -4.56 -16.02
N ASN A 5 17.26 -3.58 -15.53
CA ASN A 5 17.86 -3.57 -14.20
C ASN A 5 16.81 -3.98 -13.15
N ILE A 6 16.94 -5.19 -12.61
CA ILE A 6 16.30 -5.56 -11.35
C ILE A 6 17.02 -4.69 -10.32
N ALA A 7 16.33 -3.72 -9.73
CA ALA A 7 16.89 -2.90 -8.66
C ALA A 7 17.23 -3.81 -7.47
N THR A 8 18.49 -4.25 -7.37
CA THR A 8 19.05 -5.06 -6.28
C THR A 8 19.54 -4.18 -5.14
N GLY A 9 18.79 -3.12 -4.80
CA GLY A 9 19.03 -2.35 -3.58
C GLY A 9 18.55 -3.14 -2.35
N PRO A 10 19.08 -2.88 -1.14
CA PRO A 10 18.50 -3.41 0.08
C PRO A 10 17.02 -3.03 0.11
N VAL A 11 16.16 -4.02 0.32
CA VAL A 11 14.72 -3.77 0.43
C VAL A 11 14.47 -3.04 1.76
N GLU A 12 14.56 -1.72 1.72
CA GLU A 12 14.52 -0.84 2.89
C GLU A 12 13.12 -0.86 3.52
N GLN A 13 13.09 -0.84 4.85
CA GLN A 13 11.84 -0.72 5.59
C GLN A 13 11.29 0.70 5.38
N GLN A 14 10.02 0.80 5.03
CA GLN A 14 9.39 2.07 4.72
C GLN A 14 8.02 2.18 5.39
N LEU A 15 7.55 3.42 5.50
CA LEU A 15 6.17 3.75 5.84
C LEU A 15 5.48 4.25 4.57
N LEU A 16 4.18 3.97 4.44
CA LEU A 16 3.34 4.55 3.38
C LEU A 16 2.38 5.55 4.01
N TYR A 17 2.60 6.84 3.77
CA TYR A 17 1.81 7.93 4.34
C TYR A 17 0.76 8.46 3.35
N CYS A 18 -0.51 8.46 3.73
CA CYS A 18 -1.60 9.05 2.97
C CYS A 18 -2.07 10.34 3.64
N GLN A 19 -2.10 11.45 2.89
CA GLN A 19 -2.44 12.78 3.40
C GLN A 19 -3.96 13.06 3.38
N VAL A 20 -4.77 12.10 3.79
CA VAL A 20 -6.22 12.29 3.96
C VAL A 20 -6.55 12.60 5.42
N GLY A 21 -7.49 13.53 5.64
CA GLY A 21 -7.90 13.90 7.00
C GLY A 21 -6.72 14.49 7.77
N ILE A 22 -6.39 13.90 8.92
CA ILE A 22 -5.20 14.26 9.71
C ILE A 22 -3.90 13.65 9.16
N GLY A 23 -3.98 12.81 8.13
CA GLY A 23 -2.87 12.06 7.59
C GLY A 23 -2.62 10.76 8.35
N TYR A 24 -2.29 9.70 7.61
CA TYR A 24 -2.22 8.34 8.16
C TYR A 24 -1.09 7.52 7.53
N HIS A 25 -0.40 6.74 8.36
CA HIS A 25 0.52 5.69 7.94
C HIS A 25 -0.23 4.36 7.83
N LEU A 26 -0.12 3.72 6.66
CA LEU A 26 -0.74 2.42 6.39
C LEU A 26 -0.21 1.36 7.36
N GLN A 27 -1.10 0.47 7.79
CA GLN A 27 -0.79 -0.67 8.64
C GLN A 27 -1.46 -1.94 8.13
N ILE A 28 -0.79 -3.06 8.39
CA ILE A 28 -1.34 -4.40 8.21
C ILE A 28 -1.39 -5.06 9.59
N LEU A 29 -2.57 -5.12 10.18
CA LEU A 29 -2.78 -5.70 11.51
C LEU A 29 -2.68 -7.23 11.46
N SER A 30 -2.35 -7.86 12.59
CA SER A 30 -2.15 -9.32 12.68
C SER A 30 -3.39 -10.14 12.36
N ASN A 31 -4.59 -9.55 12.48
CA ASN A 31 -5.85 -10.18 12.08
C ASN A 31 -6.18 -9.99 10.58
N GLY A 32 -5.26 -9.41 9.79
CA GLY A 32 -5.46 -9.13 8.37
C GLY A 32 -6.21 -7.83 8.07
N THR A 33 -6.60 -7.04 9.06
CA THR A 33 -7.21 -5.73 8.80
C THR A 33 -6.19 -4.75 8.26
N ILE A 34 -6.59 -4.00 7.23
CA ILE A 34 -5.82 -2.89 6.66
C ILE A 34 -6.44 -1.58 7.15
N GLY A 35 -5.59 -0.64 7.55
CA GLY A 35 -6.02 0.68 8.00
C GLY A 35 -4.84 1.63 8.13
N GLY A 36 -5.09 2.79 8.71
CA GLY A 36 -4.11 3.84 8.90
C GLY A 36 -4.10 4.37 10.32
N VAL A 37 -2.91 4.75 10.81
CA VAL A 37 -2.72 5.44 12.10
C VAL A 37 -2.00 6.76 11.88
N HIS A 38 -2.32 7.78 12.66
CA HIS A 38 -1.67 9.09 12.50
C HIS A 38 -0.17 9.00 12.84
N GLU A 39 0.14 8.62 14.08
CA GLU A 39 1.50 8.36 14.52
C GLU A 39 1.90 6.91 14.24
N PRO A 40 3.00 6.67 13.51
CA PRO A 40 3.42 5.32 13.16
C PRO A 40 3.85 4.54 14.41
N ASN A 41 3.34 3.33 14.55
CA ASN A 41 3.77 2.35 15.55
C ASN A 41 4.41 1.11 14.88
N GLU A 42 4.78 0.11 15.66
CA GLU A 42 5.42 -1.14 15.21
C GLU A 42 4.71 -1.89 14.07
N LYS A 43 3.43 -1.63 13.79
CA LYS A 43 2.64 -2.26 12.71
C LYS A 43 2.67 -1.50 11.38
N SER A 44 3.27 -0.30 11.39
CA SER A 44 3.34 0.61 10.23
C SER A 44 4.51 0.34 9.30
N PRO A 45 5.67 -0.17 9.76
CA PRO A 45 6.76 -0.53 8.86
C PRO A 45 6.33 -1.63 7.88
N LEU A 46 6.51 -1.31 6.60
CA LEU A 46 6.24 -2.15 5.46
C LEU A 46 7.53 -2.42 4.70
N ARG A 47 7.57 -3.55 4.02
CA ARG A 47 8.62 -3.92 3.09
C ARG A 47 7.99 -4.12 1.72
N GLY A 48 8.35 -3.28 0.75
CA GLY A 48 7.92 -3.44 -0.64
C GLY A 48 8.94 -4.24 -1.42
N GLY A 49 8.54 -5.21 -2.23
CA GLY A 49 9.46 -5.96 -3.09
C GLY A 49 8.76 -6.52 -4.32
N VAL A 50 9.48 -7.32 -5.11
CA VAL A 50 8.93 -7.97 -6.32
C VAL A 50 7.66 -8.80 -6.02
N VAL A 51 7.51 -9.25 -4.78
CA VAL A 51 6.40 -10.10 -4.30
C VAL A 51 5.27 -9.34 -3.60
N GLY A 52 5.28 -8.00 -3.58
CA GLY A 52 4.22 -7.17 -3.00
C GLY A 52 4.64 -6.37 -1.75
N ILE A 53 3.64 -5.86 -1.02
CA ILE A 53 3.83 -5.00 0.17
C ILE A 53 3.56 -5.82 1.43
N ARG A 54 4.60 -6.07 2.23
CA ARG A 54 4.53 -6.90 3.43
C ARG A 54 4.56 -6.07 4.71
N GLY A 55 3.66 -6.34 5.64
CA GLY A 55 3.72 -5.83 7.00
C GLY A 55 4.83 -6.53 7.78
N ILE A 56 5.80 -5.78 8.32
CA ILE A 56 6.96 -6.39 8.98
C ILE A 56 6.54 -7.13 10.25
N LYS A 57 5.69 -6.50 11.07
CA LYS A 57 5.22 -7.06 12.34
C LYS A 57 4.22 -8.21 12.17
N SER A 58 3.22 -8.07 11.30
CA SER A 58 2.21 -9.10 11.07
C SER A 58 2.69 -10.22 10.17
N GLY A 59 3.69 -9.94 9.32
CA GLY A 59 4.21 -10.86 8.33
C GLY A 59 3.30 -11.08 7.11
N LEU A 60 2.09 -10.52 7.13
CA LEU A 60 1.08 -10.61 6.06
C LEU A 60 1.42 -9.68 4.90
N TYR A 61 0.95 -10.01 3.70
CA TYR A 61 0.99 -9.11 2.55
C TYR A 61 -0.33 -8.37 2.41
N LEU A 62 -0.25 -7.12 1.98
CA LEU A 62 -1.43 -6.38 1.52
C LEU A 62 -1.95 -7.09 0.27
N CYS A 63 -3.24 -7.36 0.22
CA CYS A 63 -3.93 -7.98 -0.91
C CYS A 63 -5.24 -7.24 -1.17
N MET A 64 -5.75 -7.38 -2.39
CA MET A 64 -6.98 -6.71 -2.80
C MET A 64 -7.89 -7.64 -3.60
N SER A 65 -9.09 -7.88 -3.05
CA SER A 65 -10.10 -8.70 -3.73
C SER A 65 -10.68 -7.99 -4.96
N ARG A 66 -11.38 -8.75 -5.81
CA ARG A 66 -12.11 -8.23 -6.98
C ARG A 66 -13.13 -7.15 -6.61
N GLU A 67 -13.73 -7.24 -5.43
CA GLU A 67 -14.69 -6.27 -4.91
C GLU A 67 -14.01 -5.01 -4.35
N GLY A 68 -12.68 -4.93 -4.44
CA GLY A 68 -11.85 -3.82 -3.98
C GLY A 68 -11.62 -3.80 -2.48
N VAL A 69 -11.75 -4.92 -1.77
CA VAL A 69 -11.51 -4.98 -0.33
C VAL A 69 -10.03 -5.26 -0.05
N ALA A 70 -9.36 -4.30 0.59
CA ALA A 70 -7.99 -4.47 1.08
C ALA A 70 -7.96 -5.33 2.35
N HIS A 71 -7.10 -6.35 2.36
CA HIS A 71 -6.94 -7.28 3.49
C HIS A 71 -5.51 -7.85 3.52
N GLY A 72 -5.10 -8.38 4.66
CA GLY A 72 -3.81 -9.03 4.86
C GLY A 72 -3.90 -10.54 4.64
N ALA A 73 -3.13 -11.10 3.70
CA ALA A 73 -3.10 -12.53 3.40
C ALA A 73 -1.77 -12.96 2.73
N PHE A 74 -1.72 -14.20 2.24
CA PHE A 74 -0.67 -14.73 1.36
C PHE A 74 -1.34 -15.35 0.13
N SER A 75 -1.55 -14.55 -0.92
CA SER A 75 -2.21 -14.99 -2.16
C SER A 75 -1.62 -14.30 -3.39
N SER A 76 -2.08 -14.67 -4.59
CA SER A 76 -1.71 -13.99 -5.84
C SER A 76 -2.25 -12.56 -5.93
N ASP A 77 -3.30 -12.22 -5.17
CA ASP A 77 -3.95 -10.91 -5.20
C ASP A 77 -3.20 -9.83 -4.40
N CYS A 78 -1.99 -10.15 -3.96
CA CYS A 78 -1.13 -9.30 -3.13
C CYS A 78 -0.09 -8.51 -3.93
N LEU A 79 -0.15 -8.60 -5.26
CA LEU A 79 0.74 -7.87 -6.15
C LEU A 79 0.08 -6.58 -6.63
N PHE A 80 0.87 -5.51 -6.63
CA PHE A 80 0.43 -4.17 -7.02
C PHE A 80 1.34 -3.59 -8.09
N LYS A 81 0.74 -2.86 -9.03
CA LYS A 81 1.44 -1.89 -9.87
C LYS A 81 1.64 -0.62 -9.05
N GLU A 82 2.89 -0.36 -8.69
CA GLU A 82 3.33 0.92 -8.16
C GLU A 82 3.47 1.92 -9.30
N SER A 83 2.99 3.16 -9.13
CA SER A 83 3.13 4.22 -10.13
C SER A 83 3.37 5.56 -9.46
N LEU A 84 4.47 6.22 -9.83
CA LEU A 84 4.75 7.59 -9.43
C LEU A 84 3.84 8.54 -10.23
N GLU A 85 3.09 9.36 -9.52
CA GLU A 85 2.20 10.36 -10.07
C GLU A 85 2.92 11.70 -10.25
N GLU A 86 2.35 12.58 -11.08
CA GLU A 86 2.92 13.90 -11.39
C GLU A 86 3.12 14.79 -10.16
N ASN A 87 2.38 14.55 -9.08
CA ASN A 87 2.47 15.25 -7.81
C ASN A 87 3.48 14.62 -6.82
N PHE A 88 4.34 13.71 -7.29
CA PHE A 88 5.33 12.95 -6.50
C PHE A 88 4.75 11.96 -5.48
N TYR A 89 3.43 11.73 -5.48
CA TYR A 89 2.85 10.63 -4.72
C TYR A 89 2.88 9.34 -5.52
N THR A 90 2.82 8.23 -4.80
CA THR A 90 2.72 6.90 -5.36
C THR A 90 1.29 6.39 -5.27
N THR A 91 0.79 5.78 -6.35
CA THR A 91 -0.45 4.98 -6.33
C THR A 91 -0.13 3.49 -6.41
N PHE A 92 -1.02 2.67 -5.85
CA PHE A 92 -0.93 1.21 -5.88
C PHE A 92 -2.22 0.64 -6.47
N SER A 93 -2.17 0.17 -7.71
CA SER A 93 -3.28 -0.56 -8.36
C SER A 93 -3.07 -2.06 -8.20
N SER A 94 -4.11 -2.84 -7.93
CA SER A 94 -4.04 -4.30 -7.97
C SER A 94 -3.55 -4.77 -9.35
N LEU A 95 -2.64 -5.76 -9.40
CA LEU A 95 -2.25 -6.41 -10.65
C LEU A 95 -3.32 -7.39 -11.15
N SER A 96 -3.93 -8.16 -10.23
CA SER A 96 -5.03 -9.08 -10.57
C SER A 96 -6.29 -8.35 -11.03
N HIS A 97 -6.50 -7.13 -10.53
CA HIS A 97 -7.69 -6.33 -10.80
C HIS A 97 -7.31 -4.89 -11.18
N PRO A 98 -6.77 -4.65 -12.39
CA PRO A 98 -6.32 -3.32 -12.81
C PRO A 98 -7.42 -2.26 -12.72
N GLY A 99 -7.06 -1.07 -12.26
CA GLY A 99 -7.99 0.04 -12.06
C GLY A 99 -8.66 0.06 -10.68
N ILE A 100 -8.41 -0.95 -9.83
CA ILE A 100 -8.76 -0.94 -8.41
C ILE A 100 -7.55 -0.48 -7.60
N TYR A 101 -7.72 0.59 -6.83
CA TYR A 101 -6.63 1.26 -6.11
C TYR A 101 -6.71 1.06 -4.60
N LEU A 102 -5.55 0.96 -3.95
CA LEU A 102 -5.43 1.10 -2.51
C LEU A 102 -5.85 2.52 -2.10
N ALA A 103 -6.65 2.64 -1.04
CA ALA A 103 -7.04 3.94 -0.52
C ALA A 103 -7.37 3.93 0.97
N LEU A 104 -7.17 5.08 1.62
CA LEU A 104 -7.61 5.34 2.99
C LEU A 104 -8.69 6.42 3.03
N SER A 105 -9.62 6.31 3.99
CA SER A 105 -10.65 7.31 4.24
C SER A 105 -10.10 8.46 5.07
N HIS A 106 -10.85 9.56 5.19
CA HIS A 106 -10.52 10.66 6.10
C HIS A 106 -10.46 10.24 7.59
N LYS A 107 -10.94 9.04 7.93
CA LYS A 107 -10.87 8.45 9.26
C LYS A 107 -9.73 7.43 9.41
N GLY A 108 -8.93 7.21 8.36
CA GLY A 108 -7.85 6.23 8.36
C GLY A 108 -8.30 4.79 8.05
N GLU A 109 -9.56 4.56 7.69
CA GLU A 109 -10.06 3.23 7.35
C GLU A 109 -9.73 2.88 5.89
N ALA A 110 -9.45 1.62 5.58
CA ALA A 110 -9.32 1.19 4.19
C ALA A 110 -10.63 1.42 3.42
N LYS A 111 -10.55 2.11 2.29
CA LYS A 111 -11.70 2.28 1.38
C LYS A 111 -11.80 1.11 0.42
N ARG A 112 -13.01 0.89 -0.10
CA ARG A 112 -13.24 -0.02 -1.21
C ARG A 112 -12.57 0.54 -2.47
N GLY A 113 -11.60 -0.15 -3.02
CA GLY A 113 -10.81 0.31 -4.16
C GLY A 113 -11.60 0.53 -5.45
N THR A 114 -12.78 -0.09 -5.59
CA THR A 114 -13.67 0.10 -6.74
C THR A 114 -14.44 1.42 -6.72
N SER A 115 -14.46 2.14 -5.59
CA SER A 115 -15.16 3.43 -5.46
C SER A 115 -14.23 4.64 -5.55
N VAL A 116 -12.96 4.43 -5.85
CA VAL A 116 -11.92 5.46 -5.91
C VAL A 116 -11.20 5.38 -7.25
N GLY A 117 -10.55 6.48 -7.64
CA GLY A 117 -9.75 6.55 -8.86
C GLY A 117 -8.38 7.15 -8.58
N ARG A 118 -7.43 6.87 -9.49
CA ARG A 118 -6.02 7.29 -9.46
C ARG A 118 -5.76 8.74 -9.04
N HIS A 119 -6.62 9.66 -9.45
CA HIS A 119 -6.42 11.10 -9.20
C HIS A 119 -6.97 11.58 -7.85
N GLN A 120 -7.65 10.71 -7.10
CA GLN A 120 -8.17 11.06 -5.78
C GLN A 120 -7.07 10.98 -4.73
N THR A 121 -6.95 12.01 -3.90
CA THR A 121 -5.93 12.10 -2.83
C THR A 121 -5.95 10.91 -1.87
N CYS A 122 -7.10 10.26 -1.67
CA CYS A 122 -7.21 9.05 -0.87
C CYS A 122 -6.44 7.84 -1.41
N THR A 123 -6.00 7.87 -2.67
CA THR A 123 -5.18 6.83 -3.30
C THR A 123 -3.69 7.17 -3.31
N HIS A 124 -3.32 8.36 -2.84
CA HIS A 124 -1.96 8.88 -2.90
C HIS A 124 -1.20 8.55 -1.63
N PHE A 125 -0.09 7.84 -1.77
CA PHE A 125 0.79 7.45 -0.68
C PHE A 125 2.19 8.00 -0.92
N LEU A 126 2.79 8.54 0.13
CA LEU A 126 4.17 9.00 0.14
C LEU A 126 5.02 7.95 0.88
N PRO A 127 5.96 7.27 0.21
CA PRO A 127 6.99 6.49 0.87
C PRO A 127 7.83 7.36 1.82
N ARG A 128 7.97 6.94 3.07
CA ARG A 128 8.83 7.58 4.08
C ARG A 128 9.79 6.54 4.65
N ARG A 129 11.00 6.96 5.04
CA ARG A 129 11.92 6.07 5.78
C ARG A 129 11.28 5.69 7.12
N ALA A 130 11.30 4.40 7.43
CA ALA A 130 11.01 3.95 8.79
C ALA A 130 12.16 4.40 9.72
N PRO A 131 11.88 4.73 10.99
CA PRO A 131 12.90 5.03 11.99
C PRO A 131 13.90 3.89 12.20
#